data_AF-A0ABD6EYY2-F1
#
_entry.id   AF-A0ABD6EYY2-F1
#
_cell.length_a   1.000
_cell.length_b   1.000
_cell.length_c   1.000
_cell.angle_alpha   90.00
_cell.angle_beta   90.00
_cell.angle_gamma   90.00
#
_symmetry.space_group_name_H-M   'P 1'
#
loop_
_entity.id
_entity.type
_entity.pdbx_description
1 polymer ?
#
loop_
_entity_poly.entity_id
_entity_poly.type
_entity_poly.pdbx_seq_one_letter_code
_entity_poly.pdbx_strand_id
1 'polypeptide(L)'
;MPRLSNPWDSDPILARFLRHWMPEQEYKTVKEDLSRFGGRIVQEIDGLGREAERVLPELKQFDAWGNRIDHLIVSPAWIRLKGICAEEKLIGIYYVLRCFFTN
;
A
#
# COMPACT_ATOMS: atom_id res chain seq x y z
N MET A 1 -0.73 -3.09 25.01
CA MET A 1 -0.96 -3.35 23.57
C MET A 1 0.31 -2.96 22.81
N PRO A 2 0.86 -3.82 21.95
CA PRO A 2 2.01 -3.46 21.12
C PRO A 2 1.67 -2.28 20.21
N ARG A 3 2.64 -1.40 19.96
CA ARG A 3 2.49 -0.26 19.04
C ARG A 3 3.37 -0.52 17.81
N LEU A 4 2.82 -0.30 16.63
CA LEU A 4 3.58 -0.38 15.38
C LEU A 4 4.44 0.87 15.24
N SER A 5 5.76 0.70 15.15
CA SER A 5 6.69 1.74 14.75
C SER A 5 6.82 1.79 13.23
N ASN A 6 7.43 2.85 12.70
CA ASN A 6 7.68 2.96 11.26
C ASN A 6 8.46 1.71 10.78
N PRO A 7 7.89 0.90 9.87
CA PRO A 7 8.49 -0.37 9.46
C PRO A 7 9.80 -0.17 8.71
N TRP A 8 9.97 0.95 7.99
CA TRP A 8 11.25 1.27 7.34
C TRP A 8 12.36 1.50 8.38
N ASP A 9 12.08 2.33 9.38
CA ASP A 9 13.06 2.66 10.43
C ASP A 9 13.35 1.45 11.34
N SER A 10 12.41 0.51 11.42
CA SER A 10 12.50 -0.68 12.28
C SER A 10 13.11 -1.90 11.57
N ASP A 11 13.35 -1.84 10.26
CA ASP A 11 13.95 -2.92 9.46
C ASP A 11 15.37 -2.55 8.99
N PRO A 12 16.41 -2.86 9.79
CA PRO A 12 17.79 -2.59 9.40
C PRO A 12 18.27 -3.49 8.25
N ILE A 13 17.62 -4.63 8.00
CA ILE A 13 18.02 -5.58 6.95
C ILE A 13 17.63 -5.02 5.58
N LEU A 14 16.40 -4.53 5.45
CA LEU A 14 15.92 -3.90 4.23
C LEU A 14 16.78 -2.70 3.83
N ALA A 15 17.07 -1.80 4.79
CA ALA A 15 17.92 -0.63 4.55
C ALA A 15 19.33 -1.03 4.08
N ARG A 16 19.95 -2.04 4.73
CA ARG A 16 21.27 -2.55 4.33
C ARG A 16 21.24 -3.18 2.95
N PHE A 17 20.19 -3.95 2.63
CA PHE A 17 20.02 -4.59 1.34
C PHE A 17 19.95 -3.56 0.22
N LEU A 18 19.06 -2.56 0.31
CA LEU A 18 18.91 -1.54 -0.72
C LEU A 18 20.17 -0.71 -0.92
N ARG A 19 20.87 -0.36 0.17
CA ARG A 19 22.14 0.37 0.09
C ARG A 19 23.23 -0.40 -0.66
N HIS A 20 23.22 -1.73 -0.56
CA HIS A 20 24.20 -2.57 -1.26
C HIS A 20 23.90 -2.71 -2.75
N TRP A 21 22.62 -2.76 -3.12
CA TRP A 21 22.18 -3.07 -4.49
C TRP A 21 21.95 -1.84 -5.38
N MET A 22 21.91 -0.64 -4.81
CA MET A 22 21.58 0.60 -5.53
C MET A 22 22.71 1.62 -5.43
N PRO A 23 22.92 2.46 -6.47
CA PRO A 23 23.81 3.62 -6.36
C PRO A 23 23.40 4.55 -5.22
N GLU A 24 24.37 5.16 -4.54
CA GLU A 24 24.13 5.99 -3.33
C GLU A 24 23.13 7.13 -3.58
N GLN A 25 23.12 7.71 -4.79
CA GLN A 25 22.18 8.78 -5.15
C GLN A 25 20.73 8.29 -5.22
N GLU A 26 20.49 7.13 -5.82
CA GLU A 26 19.16 6.51 -5.90
C GLU A 26 18.71 6.01 -4.53
N TYR A 27 19.64 5.43 -3.76
CA TYR A 27 19.37 4.96 -2.40
C TYR A 27 18.83 6.07 -1.50
N LYS A 28 19.37 7.30 -1.59
CA LYS A 28 18.87 8.45 -0.80
C LYS A 28 17.41 8.77 -1.13
N THR A 29 17.07 8.84 -2.42
CA THR A 29 15.70 9.10 -2.87
C THR A 29 14.74 7.99 -2.44
N VAL A 30 15.13 6.73 -2.61
CA VAL A 30 14.32 5.57 -2.21
C VAL A 30 14.14 5.51 -0.69
N LYS A 31 15.19 5.79 0.08
CA LYS A 31 15.13 5.85 1.55
C LYS A 31 14.13 6.90 2.03
N GLU A 32 14.17 8.10 1.46
CA GLU A 32 13.26 9.19 1.83
C GLU A 32 11.79 8.82 1.54
N ASP A 33 11.54 8.24 0.37
CA ASP A 33 10.20 7.79 -0.03
C ASP A 33 9.67 6.66 0.86
N LEU A 34 10.50 5.64 1.14
CA LEU A 34 10.13 4.51 2.01
C LEU A 34 9.95 4.94 3.47
N SER A 35 10.74 5.90 3.97
CA SER A 35 10.55 6.45 5.32
C SER A 35 9.22 7.21 5.43
N ARG A 36 8.86 8.03 4.42
CA ARG A 36 7.54 8.69 4.33
C ARG A 36 6.41 7.66 4.29
N PHE A 37 6.53 6.66 3.42
CA PHE A 37 5.51 5.62 3.27
C PHE A 37 5.35 4.80 4.55
N GLY A 38 6.45 4.43 5.21
CA GLY A 38 6.41 3.75 6.50
C GLY A 38 5.77 4.58 7.62
N GLY A 39 5.95 5.90 7.62
CA GLY A 39 5.20 6.80 8.50
C GLY A 39 3.70 6.75 8.23
N ARG A 40 3.30 6.76 6.95
CA ARG A 40 1.91 6.62 6.52
C ARG A 40 1.31 5.25 6.87
N ILE A 41 2.13 4.19 6.89
CA ILE A 41 1.68 2.86 7.34
C ILE A 41 1.17 2.93 8.77
N VAL A 42 1.95 3.53 9.67
CA VAL A 42 1.59 3.64 11.09
C VAL A 42 0.40 4.58 11.32
N GLN A 43 0.34 5.69 10.58
CA GLN A 43 -0.65 6.74 10.81
C GLN A 43 -2.01 6.46 10.19
N GLU A 44 -2.07 5.77 9.04
CA GLU A 44 -3.28 5.61 8.23
C GLU A 44 -3.53 4.14 7.88
N ILE A 45 -2.57 3.47 7.23
CA ILE A 45 -2.81 2.18 6.55
C ILE A 45 -3.07 1.04 7.54
N ASP A 46 -2.36 0.98 8.67
CA ASP A 46 -2.57 -0.04 9.71
C ASP A 46 -4.00 0.01 10.28
N GLY A 47 -4.54 1.23 10.46
CA GLY A 47 -5.92 1.44 10.90
C GLY A 47 -6.93 0.96 9.86
N LEU A 48 -6.74 1.38 8.60
CA LEU A 48 -7.60 0.99 7.48
C LEU A 48 -7.61 -0.53 7.25
N GLY A 49 -6.45 -1.18 7.37
CA GLY A 49 -6.35 -2.64 7.25
C GLY A 49 -7.22 -3.34 8.30
N ARG A 50 -7.11 -2.93 9.57
CA ARG A 50 -7.96 -3.47 10.65
C ARG A 50 -9.44 -3.20 10.44
N GLU A 51 -9.80 -2.05 9.88
CA GLU A 51 -11.20 -1.73 9.57
C GLU A 51 -11.72 -2.63 8.44
N ALA A 52 -10.93 -2.81 7.37
CA ALA A 52 -11.29 -3.68 6.27
C ALA A 52 -11.47 -5.14 6.71
N GLU A 53 -10.66 -5.63 7.64
CA GLU A 53 -10.80 -6.98 8.22
C GLU A 53 -12.08 -7.14 9.07
N ARG A 54 -12.60 -6.06 9.66
CA ARG A 54 -13.83 -6.11 10.46
C ARG A 54 -15.09 -6.15 9.61
N VAL A 55 -15.02 -5.63 8.39
CA VAL A 55 -16.15 -5.53 7.46
C VAL A 55 -15.83 -6.31 6.20
N LEU A 56 -16.09 -7.61 6.25
CA LEU A 56 -15.78 -8.54 5.16
C LEU A 56 -16.63 -8.25 3.91
N PRO A 57 -16.10 -8.52 2.70
CA PRO A 57 -16.85 -8.38 1.46
C PRO A 57 -18.08 -9.30 1.39
N GLU A 58 -19.16 -8.80 0.79
CA GLU A 58 -20.38 -9.56 0.55
C GLU A 58 -20.80 -9.48 -0.93
N LEU A 59 -21.19 -10.61 -1.52
CA LEU A 59 -21.75 -10.63 -2.87
C LEU A 59 -23.28 -10.64 -2.81
N LYS A 60 -23.90 -9.56 -3.26
CA LYS A 60 -25.35 -9.48 -3.45
C LYS A 60 -25.71 -9.85 -4.89
N GLN A 61 -26.19 -11.08 -5.09
CA GLN A 61 -26.48 -11.60 -6.43
C GLN A 61 -27.76 -11.03 -7.04
N PHE A 62 -28.78 -10.75 -6.22
CA PHE A 62 -30.09 -10.27 -6.66
C PHE A 62 -30.53 -9.02 -5.91
N ASP A 63 -31.31 -8.18 -6.57
CA ASP A 63 -32.01 -7.06 -5.93
C ASP A 63 -33.28 -7.53 -5.19
N ALA A 64 -34.01 -6.58 -4.59
CA ALA A 64 -35.24 -6.89 -3.84
C ALA A 64 -36.42 -7.33 -4.72
N TRP A 65 -36.30 -7.25 -6.06
CA TRP A 65 -37.32 -7.62 -7.04
C TRP A 65 -36.93 -8.86 -7.85
N GLY A 66 -35.84 -9.54 -7.49
CA GLY A 66 -35.39 -10.77 -8.14
C GLY A 66 -34.56 -10.56 -9.41
N ASN A 67 -34.17 -9.33 -9.74
CA ASN A 67 -33.24 -9.08 -10.85
C ASN A 67 -31.82 -9.40 -10.42
N ARG A 68 -31.06 -10.08 -11.28
CA ARG A 68 -29.64 -10.39 -11.03
C ARG A 68 -28.79 -9.12 -11.20
N ILE A 69 -27.98 -8.79 -10.19
CA ILE A 69 -27.10 -7.59 -10.15
C ILE A 69 -25.63 -7.91 -9.86
N ASP A 70 -25.32 -9.04 -9.24
CA ASP A 70 -23.94 -9.47 -8.88
C ASP A 70 -23.07 -8.34 -8.25
N HIS A 71 -23.66 -7.59 -7.32
CA HIS A 71 -23.01 -6.44 -6.69
C HIS A 71 -22.11 -6.87 -5.52
N LEU A 72 -20.80 -6.61 -5.64
CA LEU A 72 -19.85 -6.82 -4.55
C LEU A 72 -19.81 -5.61 -3.62
N ILE A 73 -20.26 -5.81 -2.39
CA ILE A 73 -20.23 -4.81 -1.32
C ILE A 73 -18.92 -4.98 -0.56
N VAL A 74 -18.19 -3.88 -0.38
CA VAL A 74 -16.90 -3.83 0.33
C VAL A 74 -16.88 -2.65 1.29
N SER A 75 -15.99 -2.70 2.28
CA SER A 75 -15.80 -1.59 3.21
C SER A 75 -15.23 -0.34 2.52
N PRO A 76 -15.55 0.86 3.02
CA PRO A 76 -14.89 2.10 2.57
C PRO A 76 -13.37 2.06 2.76
N ALA A 77 -12.90 1.41 3.84
CA ALA A 77 -11.48 1.22 4.10
C ALA A 77 -10.78 0.42 2.99
N TRP A 78 -11.41 -0.64 2.48
CA TRP A 78 -10.90 -1.39 1.33
C TRP A 78 -10.75 -0.51 0.09
N ILE A 79 -11.74 0.33 -0.20
CA ILE A 79 -11.70 1.27 -1.32
C ILE A 79 -10.57 2.30 -1.12
N ARG A 80 -10.42 2.83 0.10
CA ARG A 80 -9.36 3.78 0.44
C ARG A 80 -7.98 3.15 0.26
N LEU A 81 -7.75 1.94 0.75
CA LEU A 81 -6.48 1.21 0.58
C LEU A 81 -6.11 1.09 -0.91
N LYS A 82 -7.06 0.79 -1.80
CA LYS A 82 -6.82 0.79 -3.24
C LYS A 82 -6.40 2.16 -3.79
N GLY A 83 -7.02 3.23 -3.28
CA GLY A 83 -6.63 4.61 -3.61
C GLY A 83 -5.19 4.92 -3.18
N ILE A 84 -4.81 4.52 -1.97
CA ILE A 84 -3.45 4.69 -1.45
C ILE A 84 -2.43 3.97 -2.34
N CYS A 85 -2.73 2.75 -2.80
CA CYS A 85 -1.86 2.02 -3.73
C CYS A 85 -1.57 2.81 -5.02
N ALA A 86 -2.56 3.55 -5.53
CA ALA A 86 -2.40 4.39 -6.71
C ALA A 86 -1.59 5.67 -6.40
N GLU A 87 -1.89 6.34 -5.27
CA GLU A 87 -1.19 7.55 -4.82
C GLU A 87 0.33 7.30 -4.60
N GLU A 88 0.65 6.22 -3.89
CA GLU A 88 2.02 5.78 -3.58
C GLU A 88 2.67 5.03 -4.75
N LYS A 89 1.96 4.87 -5.88
CA LYS A 89 2.46 4.23 -7.10
C LYS A 89 3.04 2.84 -6.87
N LEU A 90 2.47 2.04 -5.97
CA LEU A 90 3.01 0.72 -5.61
C LEU A 90 3.23 -0.19 -6.83
N ILE A 91 2.38 -0.08 -7.84
CA ILE A 91 2.53 -0.77 -9.13
C ILE A 91 3.22 0.14 -10.16
N GLY A 92 2.85 1.43 -10.19
CA GLY A 92 3.31 2.38 -11.19
C GLY A 92 4.82 2.64 -11.16
N ILE A 93 5.46 2.49 -9.99
CA ILE A 93 6.90 2.73 -9.81
C ILE A 93 7.75 1.90 -10.76
N TYR A 94 7.36 0.65 -11.04
CA TYR A 94 8.09 -0.23 -11.97
C TYR A 94 8.12 0.33 -13.40
N TYR A 95 7.00 0.89 -13.87
CA TYR A 95 6.90 1.43 -15.23
C TYR A 95 7.66 2.74 -15.39
N VAL A 96 7.71 3.55 -14.33
CA VAL A 96 8.47 4.81 -14.33
C VAL A 96 9.98 4.52 -14.27
N LEU A 97 10.43 3.62 -13.39
CA LEU A 97 11.85 3.28 -13.27
C LEU A 97 12.39 2.63 -14.54
N ARG A 98 11.60 1.82 -15.24
CA ARG A 98 12.01 1.24 -16.54
C ARG A 98 12.39 2.30 -17.57
N CYS A 99 11.70 3.45 -17.59
CA CYS A 99 12.05 4.55 -18.50
C CYS A 99 13.40 5.21 -18.17
N PHE A 100 13.87 5.12 -16.91
CA PHE A 100 15.15 5.70 -16.49
C PHE A 100 16.35 4.77 -16.73
N PHE A 101 16.15 3.45 -16.84
CA PHE A 101 17.23 2.48 -17.07
C PHE A 101 17.37 2.01 -18.53
N THR A 102 16.51 2.47 -19.45
CA THR A 102 16.57 2.12 -20.89
C THR A 102 16.90 3.30 -21.83
N ASN A 103 17.39 4.42 -21.30
CA ASN A 103 18.03 5.50 -22.06
C ASN A 103 19.46 5.70 -21.56
#